data_AF-A0A5S3YRY3-F1
#
_entry.id   AF-A0A5S3YRY3-F1
#
_cell.length_a   1.000
_cell.length_b   1.000
_cell.length_c   1.000
_cell.angle_alpha   90.00
_cell.angle_beta   90.00
_cell.angle_gamma   90.00
#
_symmetry.space_group_name_H-M   'P 1'
#
loop_
_entity.id
_entity.type
_entity.pdbx_description
1 polymer ?
#
loop_
_entity_poly.entity_id
_entity_poly.type
_entity_poly.pdbx_seq_one_letter_code
_entity_poly.pdbx_strand_id
1 'polypeptide(L)' 'KDDFVQCHRSYLVNLEYIGQLKNHPAGHASAYLTNNQVIPISKSQRSTIRTLIASR' A
#
# COMPACT_ATOMS: atom_id res chain seq x y z
N LYS A 1 -3.86 -13.16 -11.58
CA LYS A 1 -3.71 -12.68 -10.18
C LYS A 1 -3.41 -11.21 -10.34
N ASP A 2 -4.32 -10.32 -9.96
CA ASP A 2 -4.11 -8.90 -10.22
C ASP A 2 -3.14 -8.33 -9.19
N ASP A 3 -1.90 -8.06 -9.62
CA ASP A 3 -0.86 -7.47 -8.79
C ASP A 3 -1.12 -5.96 -8.51
N PHE A 4 -2.11 -5.37 -9.18
CA PHE A 4 -2.51 -3.97 -8.99
C PHE A 4 -3.70 -3.83 -8.04
N VAL A 5 -3.55 -2.98 -7.03
CA VAL A 5 -4.56 -2.75 -6.01
C VAL A 5 -4.78 -1.26 -5.79
N GLN A 6 -6.04 -0.86 -5.67
CA GLN A 6 -6.40 0.51 -5.32
C GLN A 6 -6.11 0.75 -3.83
N CYS A 7 -5.07 1.53 -3.55
CA CYS A 7 -4.60 1.79 -2.18
C CYS A 7 -5.09 3.11 -1.58
N HIS A 8 -5.55 4.01 -2.44
CA HIS A 8 -6.15 5.29 -2.10
C HIS A 8 -7.13 5.67 -3.22
N ARG A 9 -8.07 6.59 -2.96
CA ARG A 9 -9.07 7.01 -3.97
C ARG A 9 -8.47 7.50 -5.30
N SER A 10 -7.22 7.97 -5.27
CA SER A 10 -6.49 8.50 -6.42
C SER A 10 -5.27 7.67 -6.82
N TYR A 11 -5.05 6.50 -6.21
CA TYR A 11 -3.83 5.70 -6.44
C TYR A 11 -4.15 4.21 -6.60
N LEU A 12 -3.60 3.65 -7.68
CA LEU A 12 -3.46 2.23 -7.94
C LEU A 12 -1.98 1.89 -7.84
N VAL A 13 -1.62 0.82 -7.13
CA VAL A 13 -0.22 0.41 -6.93
C VAL A 13 -0.04 -1.04 -7.31
N ASN A 14 1.09 -1.35 -7.94
CA ASN A 14 1.56 -2.72 -8.09
C ASN A 14 2.20 -3.18 -6.77
N LEU A 15 1.64 -4.22 -6.15
CA LEU A 15 2.10 -4.81 -4.89
C LEU A 15 3.53 -5.36 -4.99
N GLU A 16 3.98 -5.73 -6.19
CA GLU A 16 5.34 -6.22 -6.45
C GLU A 16 6.43 -5.22 -6.09
N TYR A 17 6.15 -3.93 -6.28
CA TYR A 17 7.12 -2.88 -6.05
C TYR A 17 7.03 -2.26 -4.65
N ILE A 18 6.15 -2.76 -3.77
CA ILE A 18 6.07 -2.29 -2.39
C ILE A 18 7.21 -2.92 -1.58
N GLY A 19 8.21 -2.12 -1.21
CA GLY A 19 9.32 -2.57 -0.37
C GLY A 19 8.99 -2.50 1.13
N GLN A 20 8.30 -1.43 1.56
CA GLN A 20 7.97 -1.24 2.97
C GLN A 20 6.64 -0.52 3.16
N LEU A 21 5.89 -0.92 4.19
CA LEU A 21 4.74 -0.19 4.71
C LEU A 21 5.07 0.51 6.02
N LYS A 22 4.80 1.82 6.09
CA LYS A 22 4.89 2.60 7.33
C LYS A 22 3.50 3.00 7.80
N ASN A 23 3.17 2.62 9.01
CA ASN A 23 1.91 2.96 9.66
C ASN A 23 2.03 4.33 10.34
N HIS A 24 1.03 5.18 10.16
CA HIS A 24 0.96 6.50 10.82
C HIS A 24 -0.03 6.49 11.99
N PRO A 25 0.19 7.30 13.05
CA PRO A 25 -0.68 7.38 14.22
C PRO A 25 -2.12 7.76 13.88
N ALA A 26 -2.32 8.58 12.84
CA ALA A 26 -3.64 8.98 12.37
C ALA A 26 -4.42 7.85 11.65
N GLY A 27 -3.91 6.62 11.62
CA GLY A 27 -4.60 5.43 11.10
C GLY A 27 -4.43 5.17 9.61
N HIS A 28 -3.74 6.04 8.89
CA HIS A 28 -3.35 5.81 7.48
C HIS A 28 -1.97 5.13 7.41
N ALA A 29 -1.50 4.83 6.21
CA ALA A 29 -0.17 4.28 5.97
C ALA A 29 0.49 4.93 4.74
N SER A 30 1.79 4.73 4.61
CA SER A 30 2.56 5.07 3.41
C SER A 30 3.26 3.81 2.90
N ALA A 31 3.16 3.53 1.61
CA ALA A 31 3.96 2.52 0.95
C ALA A 31 5.20 3.18 0.34
N TYR A 32 6.36 2.60 0.64
CA TYR A 32 7.65 2.93 0.07
C TYR A 32 7.90 1.94 -1.06
N LEU A 33 8.02 2.46 -2.27
CA LEU A 33 8.28 1.68 -3.47
C LEU A 33 9.78 1.47 -3.67
N THR A 34 10.15 0.45 -4.45
CA THR A 34 11.55 0.12 -4.78
C THR A 34 12.30 1.24 -5.50
N ASN A 35 11.59 2.17 -6.15
CA ASN A 35 12.15 3.34 -6.81
C ASN A 35 12.25 4.58 -5.89
N ASN A 36 12.20 4.41 -4.57
CA ASN A 36 12.20 5.45 -3.55
C ASN A 36 10.98 6.40 -3.59
N GLN A 37 9.95 6.12 -4.39
CA GLN A 37 8.70 6.87 -4.33
C GLN A 37 7.87 6.45 -3.12
N VAL A 38 7.12 7.41 -2.57
CA VAL A 38 6.23 7.17 -1.44
C VAL A 38 4.81 7.50 -1.88
N ILE A 39 3.91 6.55 -1.69
CA ILE A 39 2.49 6.73 -2.02
C ILE A 39 1.62 6.63 -0.75
N PRO A 40 0.53 7.42 -0.66
CA PRO A 40 -0.38 7.37 0.46
C PRO A 40 -1.30 6.16 0.36
N ILE A 41 -1.60 5.55 1.51
CA ILE A 41 -2.61 4.50 1.66
C ILE A 41 -3.72 5.03 2.56
N SER A 42 -4.96 4.95 2.09
CA SER A 42 -6.11 5.40 2.89
C SER A 42 -6.31 4.51 4.13
N LYS A 43 -6.92 5.08 5.18
CA LYS A 43 -7.24 4.32 6.39
C LYS A 43 -8.08 3.07 6.09
N SER A 44 -9.04 3.20 5.17
CA SER A 44 -9.93 2.10 4.76
C SER A 44 -9.23 0.98 4.01
N GLN A 45 -8.18 1.28 3.23
CA GLN A 45 -7.47 0.28 2.43
C GLN A 45 -6.25 -0.33 3.13
N ARG A 46 -5.80 0.26 4.23
CA ARG A 46 -4.63 -0.20 4.98
C ARG A 46 -4.72 -1.68 5.39
N SER A 47 -5.87 -2.12 5.90
CA SER A 47 -6.06 -3.52 6.32
C SER A 47 -5.99 -4.46 5.12
N THR A 48 -6.69 -4.12 4.03
CA THR A 48 -6.73 -4.88 2.78
C THR A 48 -5.34 -5.07 2.20
N ILE A 49 -4.56 -4.00 2.05
CA ILE A 49 -3.20 -4.07 1.49
C ILE A 49 -2.28 -4.91 2.37
N ARG A 50 -2.37 -4.75 3.70
CA ARG A 50 -1.56 -5.54 4.64
C ARG A 50 -1.86 -7.04 4.51
N THR A 51 -3.13 -7.41 4.38
CA THR A 51 -3.55 -8.80 4.18
C THR A 51 -3.04 -9.33 2.84
N LEU A 52 -3.17 -8.55 1.76
CA LEU A 52 -2.72 -8.94 0.43
C LEU A 52 -1.21 -9.17 0.37
N ILE A 53 -0.42 -8.31 1.01
CA ILE A 53 1.03 -8.47 1.11
C ILE A 53 1.39 -9.72 1.95
N ALA A 54 0.69 -9.96 3.06
CA ALA A 54 0.94 -11.13 3.91
C ALA A 54 0.51 -12.47 3.27
N SER A 55 -0.47 -12.43 2.35
CA SER A 55 -0.96 -13.60 1.62
C SER A 55 -0.13 -13.96 0.37
N ARG A 56 0.94 -13.21 0.13
CA ARG A 56 1.85 -13.39 -1.00
C ARG A 56 2.96 -14.35 -0.61
#